data_AF-A0A2W7IPZ9-F1
#
_entry.id   AF-A0A2W7IPZ9-F1
#
_cell.length_a   1.000
_cell.length_b   1.000
_cell.length_c   1.000
_cell.angle_alpha   90.00
_cell.angle_beta   90.00
_cell.angle_gamma   90.00
#
_symmetry.space_group_name_H-M   'P 1'
#
loop_
_entity.id
_entity.type
_entity.pdbx_description
1 polymer ?
#
loop_
_entity_poly.entity_id
_entity_poly.type
_entity_poly.pdbx_seq_one_letter_code
_entity_poly.pdbx_strand_id
1 'polypeptide(L)'
;MSANAPSATPSPSPFGTALPQWWVHGADRAGDMMSLPWKAFWDAGIASQKVYTEALNRELELLRATQQRFGKSCQDIAACRKPQDMMTIQSSLLSEMCEVASAQAKVASETVEQLRGCYTAAAQEAVEARKA
;
A
#
# COMPACT_ATOMS: atom_id res chain seq x y z
N MET A 1 65.49 -26.00 2.24
CA MET A 1 64.35 -26.81 1.76
C MET A 1 63.22 -26.73 2.78
N SER A 2 62.19 -25.94 2.52
CA SER A 2 60.79 -26.27 2.84
C SER A 2 59.91 -25.16 2.26
N ALA A 3 58.90 -25.61 1.52
CA ALA A 3 58.09 -24.84 0.60
C ALA A 3 57.00 -24.05 1.33
N ASN A 4 56.77 -22.83 0.87
CA ASN A 4 55.53 -22.09 1.10
C ASN A 4 54.40 -22.78 0.33
N ALA A 5 53.36 -23.25 1.02
CA ALA A 5 52.07 -23.55 0.43
C ALA A 5 51.10 -22.40 0.77
N PRO A 6 50.47 -21.74 -0.21
CA PRO A 6 49.41 -20.77 0.07
C PRO A 6 48.13 -21.52 0.44
N SER A 7 47.70 -21.41 1.69
CA SER A 7 46.35 -21.83 2.09
C SER A 7 45.32 -20.92 1.41
N ALA A 8 44.37 -21.54 0.74
CA ALA A 8 43.24 -20.89 0.11
C ALA A 8 42.38 -20.14 1.15
N THR A 9 41.78 -19.06 0.65
CA THR A 9 41.04 -17.97 1.31
C THR A 9 39.76 -18.39 2.03
N PRO A 10 39.13 -17.45 2.77
CA PRO A 10 37.71 -17.20 2.55
C PRO A 10 37.56 -15.85 1.84
N SER A 11 37.09 -15.94 0.60
CA SER A 11 36.49 -14.83 -0.15
C SER A 11 35.45 -14.12 0.73
N PRO A 12 35.46 -12.78 0.84
CA PRO A 12 34.37 -12.06 1.47
C PRO A 12 33.12 -12.30 0.61
N SER A 13 32.14 -13.02 1.16
CA SER A 13 30.84 -13.13 0.50
C SER A 13 30.31 -11.71 0.28
N PRO A 14 29.87 -11.34 -0.93
CA PRO A 14 29.28 -10.02 -1.18
C PRO A 14 27.93 -9.83 -0.45
N PHE A 15 27.42 -10.89 0.19
CA PHE A 15 26.22 -10.89 1.02
C PHE A 15 26.58 -10.96 2.51
N GLY A 16 27.50 -10.10 2.95
CA GLY A 16 27.53 -9.72 4.35
C GLY A 16 26.16 -9.14 4.68
N THR A 17 25.38 -9.85 5.48
CA THR A 17 24.05 -9.47 5.96
C THR A 17 24.16 -8.23 6.85
N ALA A 18 24.44 -7.08 6.24
CA ALA A 18 24.11 -5.79 6.80
C ALA A 18 22.59 -5.71 6.72
N LEU A 19 21.92 -6.22 7.76
CA LEU A 19 20.52 -5.91 7.97
C LEU A 19 20.38 -4.38 7.90
N PRO A 20 19.39 -3.86 7.18
CA PRO A 20 19.16 -2.42 7.12
C PRO A 20 19.15 -1.84 8.53
N GLN A 21 19.83 -0.71 8.75
CA GLN A 21 19.99 -0.13 10.09
C GLN A 21 18.64 0.09 10.83
N TRP A 22 17.56 0.34 10.08
CA TRP A 22 16.20 0.44 10.65
C TRP A 22 15.68 -0.87 11.26
N TRP A 23 16.18 -2.03 10.81
CA TRP A 23 15.86 -3.36 11.33
C TRP A 23 16.60 -3.64 12.66
N VAL A 24 17.87 -3.24 12.74
CA VAL A 24 18.71 -3.41 13.94
C VAL A 24 18.24 -2.48 15.07
N HIS A 25 17.95 -1.21 14.75
CA HIS A 25 17.36 -0.27 15.71
C HIS A 25 15.92 -0.61 16.10
N GLY A 26 15.21 -1.40 15.28
CA GLY A 26 13.88 -1.93 15.61
C GLY A 26 13.90 -2.93 16.76
N ALA A 27 14.96 -3.75 16.86
CA ALA A 27 15.09 -4.77 17.90
C ALA A 27 15.34 -4.18 19.30
N ASP A 28 16.19 -3.15 19.42
CA ASP A 28 16.42 -2.44 20.68
C ASP A 28 15.17 -1.67 21.15
N ARG A 29 14.35 -1.19 20.21
CA ARG A 29 13.05 -0.53 20.49
C ARG A 29 11.93 -1.51 20.83
N ALA A 30 12.06 -2.79 20.48
CA ALA A 30 11.05 -3.80 20.79
C ALA A 30 10.94 -4.07 22.30
N GLY A 31 12.07 -4.00 23.04
CA GLY A 31 12.07 -4.07 24.50
C GLY A 31 11.35 -2.88 25.16
N ASP A 32 11.39 -1.72 24.51
CA ASP A 32 10.69 -0.50 24.93
C ASP A 32 9.21 -0.47 24.48
N MET A 33 8.79 -1.44 23.66
CA MET A 33 7.42 -1.56 23.18
C MET A 33 6.44 -2.02 24.27
N MET A 34 6.95 -2.75 25.29
CA MET A 34 6.19 -3.14 26.49
C MET A 34 5.90 -1.95 27.43
N SER A 35 6.61 -0.82 27.28
CA SER A 35 6.37 0.42 28.04
C SER A 35 5.43 1.41 27.31
N LEU A 36 5.07 1.10 26.06
CA LEU A 36 4.10 1.89 25.30
C LEU A 36 2.68 1.61 25.79
N PRO A 37 1.76 2.59 25.71
CA PRO A 37 0.36 2.34 25.98
C PRO A 37 -0.20 1.43 24.90
N TRP A 38 -0.08 0.12 25.14
CA TRP A 38 -0.53 -0.96 24.29
C TRP A 38 -1.99 -0.77 23.86
N LYS A 39 -2.81 -0.20 24.75
CA LYS A 39 -4.20 0.16 24.48
C LYS A 39 -4.34 1.16 23.32
N ALA A 40 -3.55 2.24 23.29
CA ALA A 40 -3.63 3.25 22.24
C ALA A 40 -3.23 2.66 20.87
N PHE A 41 -2.20 1.80 20.85
CA PHE A 41 -1.81 1.07 19.63
C PHE A 41 -2.87 0.05 19.19
N TRP A 42 -3.48 -0.67 20.13
CA TRP A 42 -4.56 -1.60 19.86
C TRP A 42 -5.79 -0.90 19.26
N ASP A 43 -6.20 0.22 19.85
CA ASP A 43 -7.32 1.02 19.38
C ASP A 43 -7.04 1.62 17.99
N ALA A 44 -5.80 2.07 17.71
CA ALA A 44 -5.39 2.47 16.37
C ALA A 44 -5.41 1.31 15.38
N GLY A 45 -5.05 0.09 15.81
CA GLY A 45 -5.18 -1.12 14.99
C GLY A 45 -6.62 -1.37 14.56
N ILE A 46 -7.57 -1.34 15.50
CA ILE A 46 -9.01 -1.48 15.21
C ILE A 46 -9.49 -0.37 14.27
N ALA A 47 -9.11 0.88 14.55
CA ALA A 47 -9.48 2.02 13.69
C ALA A 47 -8.94 1.85 12.26
N SER A 48 -7.70 1.39 12.11
CA SER A 48 -7.09 1.13 10.81
C SER A 48 -7.81 0.04 10.04
N GLN A 49 -8.25 -1.04 10.71
CA GLN A 49 -9.02 -2.11 10.09
C GLN A 49 -10.35 -1.58 9.53
N LYS A 50 -11.02 -0.67 10.25
CA LYS A 50 -12.25 -0.03 9.78
C LYS A 50 -11.99 0.82 8.53
N VAL A 51 -10.93 1.62 8.53
CA VAL A 51 -10.50 2.43 7.38
C VAL A 51 -10.26 1.54 6.15
N TYR A 52 -9.50 0.46 6.30
CA TYR A 52 -9.27 -0.51 5.22
C TYR A 52 -10.56 -1.15 4.71
N THR A 53 -11.44 -1.56 5.61
CA THR A 53 -12.72 -2.19 5.23
C THR A 53 -13.60 -1.23 4.43
N GLU A 54 -13.65 0.05 4.82
CA GLU A 54 -14.38 1.08 4.09
C GLU A 54 -13.76 1.36 2.72
N ALA A 55 -12.44 1.45 2.64
CA ALA A 55 -11.71 1.63 1.38
C ALA A 55 -11.98 0.48 0.40
N LEU A 56 -11.91 -0.78 0.88
CA LEU A 56 -12.23 -1.97 0.07
C LEU A 56 -13.66 -1.95 -0.45
N ASN A 57 -14.63 -1.57 0.38
CA ASN A 57 -16.02 -1.45 -0.08
C ASN A 57 -16.16 -0.40 -1.19
N ARG A 58 -15.48 0.75 -1.07
CA ARG A 58 -15.47 1.78 -2.12
C ARG A 58 -14.83 1.27 -3.41
N GLU A 59 -13.70 0.56 -3.32
CA GLU A 59 -13.06 -0.04 -4.49
C GLU A 59 -13.93 -1.11 -5.17
N LEU A 60 -14.64 -1.93 -4.40
CA LEU A 60 -15.56 -2.93 -4.95
C LEU A 60 -16.73 -2.28 -5.70
N GLU A 61 -17.28 -1.19 -5.20
CA GLU A 61 -18.32 -0.45 -5.92
C GLU A 61 -17.78 0.20 -7.20
N LEU A 62 -16.58 0.79 -7.16
CA LEU A 62 -15.91 1.30 -8.36
C LEU A 62 -15.69 0.19 -9.39
N LEU A 63 -15.23 -0.99 -8.95
CA LEU A 63 -15.00 -2.13 -9.83
C LEU A 63 -16.30 -2.63 -10.47
N ARG A 64 -17.38 -2.74 -9.68
CA ARG A 64 -18.70 -3.14 -10.19
C ARG A 64 -19.20 -2.14 -11.24
N ALA A 65 -19.13 -0.85 -10.95
CA ALA A 65 -19.53 0.19 -11.89
C ALA A 65 -18.69 0.14 -13.18
N THR A 66 -17.38 -0.04 -13.05
CA THR A 66 -16.46 -0.16 -14.20
C THR A 66 -16.79 -1.38 -15.06
N GLN A 67 -17.08 -2.53 -14.43
CA GLN A 67 -17.44 -3.75 -15.14
C GLN A 67 -18.73 -3.56 -15.95
N GLN A 68 -19.74 -2.90 -15.39
CA GLN A 68 -20.99 -2.59 -16.11
C GLN A 68 -20.75 -1.69 -17.33
N ARG A 69 -19.94 -0.64 -17.15
CA ARG A 69 -19.60 0.28 -18.24
C ARG A 69 -18.80 -0.42 -19.35
N PHE A 70 -17.79 -1.21 -18.97
CA PHE A 70 -17.01 -2.00 -19.92
C PHE A 70 -17.88 -2.98 -20.72
N GLY A 71 -18.81 -3.67 -20.04
CA GLY A 71 -19.76 -4.56 -20.71
C GLY A 71 -20.63 -3.84 -21.73
N LYS A 72 -21.09 -2.62 -21.41
CA LYS A 72 -21.80 -1.75 -22.35
C LYS A 72 -20.90 -1.35 -23.53
N SER A 73 -19.67 -0.91 -23.29
CA SER A 73 -18.74 -0.57 -24.37
C SER A 73 -18.49 -1.75 -25.31
N CYS A 74 -18.38 -2.98 -24.80
CA CYS A 74 -18.27 -4.17 -25.64
C CYS A 74 -19.51 -4.39 -26.53
N GLN A 75 -20.71 -4.16 -26.00
CA GLN A 75 -21.95 -4.22 -26.78
C GLN A 75 -22.01 -3.13 -27.85
N ASP A 76 -21.60 -1.91 -27.51
CA ASP A 76 -21.56 -0.77 -28.43
C ASP A 76 -20.55 -1.03 -29.57
N ILE A 77 -19.38 -1.61 -29.27
CA ILE A 77 -18.39 -2.05 -30.26
C ILE A 77 -18.99 -3.11 -31.19
N ALA A 78 -19.69 -4.11 -30.65
CA ALA A 78 -20.28 -5.18 -31.45
C ALA A 78 -21.41 -4.67 -32.37
N ALA A 79 -22.13 -3.63 -31.96
CA ALA A 79 -23.19 -3.00 -32.74
C ALA A 79 -22.69 -1.96 -33.76
N CYS A 80 -21.43 -1.53 -33.65
CA CYS A 80 -20.84 -0.49 -34.47
C CYS A 80 -20.77 -0.90 -35.95
N ARG A 81 -21.31 -0.05 -36.84
CA ARG A 81 -21.28 -0.28 -38.30
C ARG A 81 -20.49 0.75 -39.09
N LYS A 82 -20.09 1.86 -38.47
CA LYS A 82 -19.32 2.93 -39.12
C LYS A 82 -18.00 3.15 -38.40
N PRO A 83 -16.88 3.37 -39.11
CA PRO A 83 -15.59 3.65 -38.47
C PRO A 83 -15.60 4.86 -37.52
N GLN A 84 -16.42 5.87 -37.81
CA GLN A 84 -16.56 7.06 -36.96
C GLN A 84 -17.15 6.71 -35.59
N ASP A 85 -18.14 5.82 -35.55
CA ASP A 85 -18.78 5.39 -34.31
C ASP A 85 -17.77 4.62 -33.43
N MET A 86 -16.88 3.82 -34.04
CA MET A 86 -15.81 3.12 -33.33
C MET A 86 -14.86 4.09 -32.62
N MET A 87 -14.44 5.16 -33.29
CA MET A 87 -13.54 6.17 -32.70
C MET A 87 -14.20 6.87 -31.51
N THR A 88 -15.50 7.15 -31.58
CA THR A 88 -16.27 7.72 -30.47
C THR A 88 -16.38 6.75 -29.29
N ILE A 89 -16.61 5.46 -29.56
CA ILE A 89 -16.68 4.45 -28.49
C ILE A 89 -15.31 4.28 -27.83
N GLN A 90 -14.23 4.25 -28.61
CA GLN A 90 -12.87 4.15 -28.08
C GLN A 90 -12.48 5.35 -27.22
N SER A 91 -12.81 6.58 -27.64
CA SER A 91 -12.53 7.77 -26.84
C SER A 91 -13.36 7.81 -25.55
N SER A 92 -14.62 7.40 -25.60
CA SER A 92 -15.48 7.24 -24.41
C SER A 92 -14.87 6.25 -23.42
N LEU A 93 -14.46 5.07 -23.91
CA LEU A 93 -13.84 4.04 -23.07
C LEU A 93 -12.55 4.53 -22.41
N LEU A 94 -11.69 5.22 -23.16
CA LEU A 94 -10.46 5.80 -22.60
C LEU A 94 -10.76 6.86 -21.53
N SER A 95 -11.75 7.72 -21.77
CA SER A 95 -12.20 8.71 -20.78
C SER A 95 -12.67 8.02 -19.50
N GLU A 96 -13.50 6.99 -19.62
CA GLU A 96 -14.00 6.21 -18.48
C GLU A 96 -12.86 5.50 -17.71
N MET A 97 -11.87 4.95 -18.42
CA MET A 97 -10.68 4.36 -17.78
C MET A 97 -9.90 5.39 -16.96
N CYS A 98 -9.71 6.60 -17.50
CA CYS A 98 -9.04 7.69 -16.80
C CYS A 98 -9.83 8.14 -15.56
N GLU A 99 -11.16 8.25 -15.65
CA GLU A 99 -12.02 8.57 -14.52
C GLU A 99 -11.90 7.53 -13.40
N VAL A 100 -11.92 6.24 -13.75
CA VAL A 100 -11.79 5.14 -12.77
C VAL A 100 -10.41 5.16 -12.13
N ALA A 101 -9.34 5.32 -12.90
CA ALA A 101 -7.98 5.41 -12.36
C ALA A 101 -7.83 6.60 -11.40
N SER A 102 -8.40 7.75 -11.75
CA SER A 102 -8.43 8.94 -10.87
C SER A 102 -9.21 8.67 -9.58
N ALA A 103 -10.37 8.02 -9.68
CA ALA A 103 -11.17 7.65 -8.51
C ALA A 103 -10.42 6.67 -7.59
N GLN A 104 -9.75 5.67 -8.14
CA GLN A 104 -8.92 4.73 -7.38
C GLN A 104 -7.75 5.44 -6.69
N ALA A 105 -7.05 6.32 -7.41
CA ALA A 105 -5.96 7.11 -6.83
C ALA A 105 -6.45 7.98 -5.65
N LYS A 106 -7.64 8.56 -5.77
CA LYS A 106 -8.28 9.32 -4.69
C LYS A 106 -8.58 8.43 -3.48
N VAL A 107 -9.22 7.28 -3.68
CA VAL A 107 -9.50 6.33 -2.59
C VAL A 107 -8.21 5.91 -1.89
N ALA A 108 -7.16 5.58 -2.65
CA ALA A 108 -5.87 5.22 -2.09
C ALA A 108 -5.25 6.36 -1.27
N SER A 109 -5.24 7.59 -1.79
CA SER A 109 -4.71 8.76 -1.08
C SER A 109 -5.47 9.04 0.22
N GLU A 110 -6.80 9.06 0.18
CA GLU A 110 -7.64 9.26 1.36
C GLU A 110 -7.40 8.17 2.41
N THR A 111 -7.26 6.92 1.97
CA THR A 111 -6.99 5.77 2.86
C THR A 111 -5.65 5.95 3.57
N VAL A 112 -4.59 6.31 2.85
CA VAL A 112 -3.26 6.55 3.43
C VAL A 112 -3.31 7.70 4.43
N GLU A 113 -4.01 8.79 4.12
CA GLU A 113 -4.16 9.92 5.05
C GLU A 113 -4.89 9.53 6.33
N GLN A 114 -5.98 8.76 6.22
CA GLN A 114 -6.75 8.28 7.37
C GLN A 114 -5.93 7.32 8.24
N LEU A 115 -5.19 6.38 7.62
CA LEU A 115 -4.31 5.46 8.32
C LEU A 115 -3.21 6.21 9.07
N ARG A 116 -2.59 7.20 8.41
CA ARG A 116 -1.62 8.08 9.07
C ARG A 116 -2.26 8.78 10.27
N GLY A 117 -3.50 9.25 10.15
CA GLY A 117 -4.27 9.83 11.25
C GLY A 117 -4.40 8.90 12.45
N CYS A 118 -4.80 7.63 12.23
CA CYS A 118 -4.94 6.63 13.29
C CYS A 118 -3.64 6.44 14.09
N TYR A 119 -2.52 6.25 13.40
CA TYR A 119 -1.24 6.01 14.07
C TYR A 119 -0.60 7.27 14.66
N THR A 120 -0.85 8.44 14.06
CA THR A 120 -0.38 9.72 14.64
C THR A 120 -1.08 10.02 15.95
N ALA A 121 -2.39 9.79 16.02
CA ALA A 121 -3.18 9.96 17.24
C ALA A 121 -2.69 9.03 18.36
N ALA A 122 -2.49 7.74 18.07
CA ALA A 122 -1.96 6.80 19.06
C ALA A 122 -0.53 7.16 19.52
N ALA A 123 0.32 7.65 18.62
CA ALA A 123 1.65 8.12 18.98
C ALA A 123 1.60 9.35 19.90
N GLN A 124 0.68 10.29 19.67
CA GLN A 124 0.47 11.46 20.53
C GLN A 124 -0.03 11.05 21.92
N GLU A 125 -1.05 10.20 21.98
CA GLU A 125 -1.56 9.66 23.25
C GLU A 125 -0.47 8.92 24.03
N ALA A 126 0.42 8.21 23.33
CA ALA A 126 1.57 7.55 23.94
C ALA A 126 2.60 8.53 24.53
N VAL A 127 2.82 9.67 23.87
CA VAL A 127 3.70 10.72 24.37
C VAL A 127 3.08 11.43 25.57
N GLU A 128 1.77 11.66 25.58
CA GLU A 128 1.06 12.28 26.70
C GLU A 128 1.03 11.37 27.93
N ALA A 129 0.77 10.07 27.74
CA ALA A 129 0.79 9.08 28.82
C ALA A 129 2.16 8.92 29.49
N ARG A 130 3.26 9.23 28.79
CA ARG A 130 4.63 9.23 29.34
C ARG A 130 4.98 10.50 30.11
N LYS A 131 4.21 11.59 29.96
CA LYS A 131 4.43 12.87 30.63
C LYS A 131 3.62 13.02 31.92
N ALA A 132 2.55 12.24 32.08
CA ALA A 132 1.69 12.18 33.26
C ALA A 132 2.30 11.27 34.33
#